data_AF-A7SFN1-F1
#
_entry.id   AF-A7SFN1-F1
#
_cell.length_a   1.000
_cell.length_b   1.000
_cell.length_c   1.000
_cell.angle_alpha   90.00
_cell.angle_beta   90.00
_cell.angle_gamma   90.00
#
_symmetry.space_group_name_H-M   'P 1'
#
loop_
_entity.id
_entity.type
_entity.pdbx_description
1 polymer ?
#
loop_
_entity_poly.entity_id
_entity_poly.type
_entity_poly.pdbx_seq_one_letter_code
_entity_poly.pdbx_strand_id
1 'polypeptide(L)'
;MVDAFGAITWWGFSPALDLQEICLSSKFENLKLSGEGQEKPLNVLMIGAGDCRHILKTLSHAKRWPKRKINIYVVENNLEVLARHLLLLSIALEPQVSLGLQEKTELFLELFGNSLIRPQASEYLQRTSNDFIRMVTDFDYLEDKLPIFDITQLKFKERDLLEGIFKFWRNSDPKFFDICKFW
;
A
#
# COMPACT_ATOMS: atom_id res chain seq x y z
N MET A 1 33.15 -9.87 7.40
CA MET A 1 32.65 -11.26 7.44
C MET A 1 31.26 -11.20 6.84
N VAL A 2 31.00 -12.02 5.82
CA VAL A 2 29.92 -11.82 4.85
C VAL A 2 28.59 -12.08 5.55
N ASP A 3 27.90 -11.01 5.95
CA ASP A 3 26.49 -11.12 6.33
C ASP A 3 25.78 -11.69 5.11
N ALA A 4 25.24 -12.89 5.27
CA ALA A 4 24.39 -13.50 4.28
C ALA A 4 23.20 -12.56 4.08
N PHE A 5 23.26 -11.73 3.04
CA PHE A 5 22.08 -11.09 2.47
C PHE A 5 21.18 -12.25 2.05
N GLY A 6 20.29 -12.67 2.94
CA GLY A 6 19.23 -13.59 2.63
C GLY A 6 18.50 -13.01 1.44
N ALA A 7 18.66 -13.65 0.29
CA ALA A 7 17.99 -13.32 -0.96
C ALA A 7 16.51 -13.70 -0.90
N ILE A 8 15.82 -13.30 0.17
CA ILE A 8 14.36 -13.39 0.26
C ILE A 8 13.85 -12.00 -0.17
N THR A 9 13.67 -11.90 -1.47
CA THR A 9 13.36 -10.69 -2.25
C THR A 9 11.93 -10.19 -2.04
N TRP A 10 11.47 -10.05 -0.80
CA TRP A 10 10.07 -9.68 -0.54
C TRP A 10 9.88 -8.21 -0.18
N TRP A 11 10.94 -7.48 0.08
CA TRP A 11 10.90 -6.05 0.36
C TRP A 11 12.11 -5.45 -0.35
N GLY A 12 12.10 -5.46 -1.69
CA GLY A 12 13.27 -5.33 -2.58
C GLY A 12 14.47 -4.54 -2.06
N PHE A 13 15.67 -5.13 -2.09
CA PHE A 13 17.06 -4.64 -1.86
C PHE A 13 17.40 -3.55 -0.83
N SER A 14 16.47 -2.84 -0.21
CA SER A 14 16.72 -1.75 0.73
C SER A 14 15.90 -1.91 2.01
N PRO A 15 16.43 -1.49 3.17
CA PRO A 15 15.65 -1.47 4.39
C PRO A 15 14.50 -0.46 4.26
N ALA A 16 13.36 -0.75 4.91
CA ALA A 16 12.29 0.23 5.03
C ALA A 16 12.83 1.50 5.70
N LEU A 17 12.42 2.66 5.18
CA LEU A 17 12.81 3.98 5.66
C LEU A 17 11.61 4.66 6.32
N ASP A 18 11.87 5.39 7.41
CA ASP A 18 10.93 6.35 7.94
C ASP A 18 11.13 7.66 7.20
N LEU A 19 10.16 8.04 6.36
CA LEU A 19 10.25 9.20 5.47
C LEU A 19 10.23 10.53 6.22
N GLN A 20 9.96 10.51 7.52
CA GLN A 20 10.04 11.68 8.38
C GLN A 20 11.39 11.85 9.06
N GLU A 21 12.25 10.84 9.03
CA GLU A 21 13.50 10.82 9.78
C GLU A 21 14.44 11.97 9.39
N ILE A 22 14.95 12.68 10.41
CA ILE A 22 15.69 13.95 10.24
C ILE A 22 16.92 13.79 9.34
N CYS A 23 17.54 12.61 9.27
CA CYS A 23 18.69 12.34 8.40
C CYS A 23 18.35 12.42 6.90
N LEU A 24 17.06 12.33 6.52
CA LEU A 24 16.60 12.68 5.19
C LEU A 24 16.47 14.20 5.05
N SER A 25 15.89 14.90 6.04
CA SER A 25 15.78 16.36 6.01
C SER A 25 17.11 17.11 6.03
N SER A 26 18.14 16.61 6.73
CA SER A 26 19.48 17.23 6.74
C SER A 26 20.19 17.07 5.39
N LYS A 27 19.93 15.99 4.65
CA LYS A 27 20.35 15.85 3.23
C LYS A 27 19.62 16.82 2.30
N PHE A 28 18.49 17.36 2.74
CA PHE A 28 17.70 18.36 2.02
C PHE A 28 17.91 19.79 2.52
N GLU A 29 18.82 20.05 3.46
CA GLU A 29 19.15 21.43 3.90
C GLU A 29 19.62 22.33 2.75
N ASN A 30 20.24 21.75 1.72
CA ASN A 30 20.65 22.45 0.50
C ASN A 30 19.48 22.74 -0.46
N LEU A 31 18.34 22.07 -0.30
CA LEU A 31 17.11 22.42 -1.02
C LEU A 31 16.45 23.57 -0.27
N LYS A 32 16.65 24.79 -0.75
CA LYS A 32 16.00 26.01 -0.24
C LYS A 32 14.48 25.89 -0.40
N LEU A 33 13.80 25.21 0.52
CA LEU A 33 12.35 25.13 0.58
C LEU A 33 11.81 26.42 1.21
N SER A 34 11.70 27.47 0.40
CA SER A 34 11.19 28.80 0.77
C SER A 34 9.87 28.74 1.55
N GLY A 35 9.83 29.34 2.75
CA GLY A 35 8.61 29.59 3.54
C GLY A 35 8.81 29.28 5.03
N GLU A 36 9.03 30.31 5.82
CA GLU A 36 9.01 30.24 7.28
C GLU A 36 7.58 30.47 7.77
N GLY A 37 7.10 29.64 8.70
CA GLY A 37 5.80 29.81 9.35
C GLY A 37 4.79 28.72 9.01
N GLN A 38 4.36 27.99 10.06
CA GLN A 38 3.51 26.79 10.07
C GLN A 38 4.23 25.51 9.63
N GLU A 39 4.04 24.41 10.37
CA GLU A 39 4.59 23.09 10.07
C GLU A 39 4.14 22.65 8.67
N LYS A 40 4.97 22.95 7.66
CA LYS A 40 4.67 22.68 6.26
C LYS A 40 4.32 21.21 6.06
N PRO A 41 3.33 20.90 5.19
CA PRO A 41 3.06 19.52 4.82
C PRO A 41 4.32 18.90 4.23
N LEU A 42 4.65 17.67 4.67
CA LEU A 42 5.71 16.88 4.05
C LEU A 42 5.13 16.23 2.79
N ASN A 43 5.64 16.60 1.63
CA ASN A 43 5.29 15.97 0.36
C ASN A 43 6.40 14.98 -0.01
N VAL A 44 6.05 13.70 -0.20
CA VAL A 44 7.00 12.65 -0.60
C VAL A 44 6.52 12.03 -1.91
N LEU A 45 7.39 11.99 -2.91
CA LEU A 45 7.16 11.26 -4.15
C LEU A 45 7.95 9.93 -4.10
N MET A 46 7.24 8.82 -4.20
CA MET A 46 7.78 7.47 -4.28
C MET A 46 7.59 6.96 -5.70
N ILE A 47 8.68 6.64 -6.40
CA ILE A 47 8.66 6.13 -7.77
C ILE A 47 9.21 4.69 -7.76
N GLY A 48 8.40 3.74 -8.23
CA GLY A 48 8.77 2.33 -8.31
C GLY A 48 9.14 1.74 -6.94
N ALA A 49 8.35 2.02 -5.91
CA ALA A 49 8.61 1.53 -4.56
C ALA A 49 8.43 0.00 -4.48
N GLY A 50 7.57 -0.58 -5.32
CA GLY A 50 7.32 -2.01 -5.42
C GLY A 50 6.46 -2.57 -4.29
N ASP A 51 6.45 -1.93 -3.13
CA ASP A 51 5.63 -2.26 -1.95
C ASP A 51 5.37 -1.04 -1.06
N CYS A 52 4.55 -1.22 -0.02
CA CYS A 52 4.13 -0.16 0.89
C CYS A 52 5.01 -0.02 2.15
N ARG A 53 6.24 -0.55 2.17
CA ARG A 53 7.05 -0.62 3.41
C ARG A 53 7.41 0.71 4.02
N HIS A 54 7.78 1.67 3.17
CA HIS A 54 8.21 2.98 3.61
C HIS A 54 7.02 3.72 4.22
N ILE A 55 5.84 3.55 3.63
CA ILE A 55 4.57 4.08 4.15
C ILE A 55 4.27 3.47 5.52
N LEU A 56 4.27 2.14 5.64
CA LEU A 56 4.01 1.46 6.92
C LEU A 56 4.99 1.86 8.01
N LYS A 57 6.30 1.91 7.71
CA LYS A 57 7.31 2.32 8.69
C LYS A 57 7.09 3.76 9.13
N THR A 58 6.88 4.67 8.18
CA THR A 58 6.58 6.08 8.46
C THR A 58 5.34 6.26 9.34
N LEU A 59 4.26 5.53 9.05
CA LEU A 59 3.03 5.54 9.86
C LEU A 59 3.26 4.99 11.27
N SER A 60 3.98 3.87 11.39
CA SER A 60 4.28 3.24 12.68
C SER A 60 5.15 4.13 13.58
N HIS A 61 6.00 4.96 12.97
CA HIS A 61 6.88 5.90 13.66
C HIS A 61 6.25 7.30 13.80
N ALA A 62 5.03 7.53 13.30
CA ALA A 62 4.45 8.87 13.24
C ALA A 62 4.42 9.60 14.60
N LYS A 63 4.23 8.87 15.72
CA LYS A 63 4.25 9.43 17.08
C LYS A 63 5.63 9.89 17.57
N ARG A 64 6.72 9.54 16.87
CA ARG A 64 8.09 9.96 17.20
C ARG A 64 8.39 11.38 16.74
N TRP A 65 7.56 11.94 15.87
CA TRP A 65 7.76 13.23 15.21
C TRP A 65 6.64 14.22 15.58
N PRO A 66 6.88 15.54 15.45
CA PRO A 66 5.82 16.55 15.54
C PRO A 66 4.69 16.27 14.54
N LYS A 67 3.46 16.63 14.94
CA LYS A 67 2.25 16.34 14.15
C LYS A 67 2.15 17.27 12.94
N ARG A 68 2.55 16.77 11.77
CA ARG A 68 2.37 17.45 10.48
C ARG A 68 1.53 16.64 9.50
N LYS A 69 0.97 17.32 8.49
CA LYS A 69 0.34 16.66 7.33
C LYS A 69 1.43 16.02 6.46
N ILE A 70 1.21 14.79 6.01
CA ILE A 70 2.12 14.06 5.11
C ILE A 70 1.31 13.65 3.88
N ASN A 71 1.76 14.08 2.70
CA ASN A 71 1.22 13.66 1.42
C ASN A 71 2.23 12.72 0.76
N ILE A 72 1.84 11.47 0.52
CA ILE A 72 2.69 10.47 -0.15
C ILE A 72 2.10 10.22 -1.53
N TYR A 73 2.85 10.58 -2.56
CA TYR A 73 2.53 10.34 -3.96
C TYR A 73 3.24 9.07 -4.41
N VAL A 74 2.50 8.07 -4.87
CA VAL A 74 3.05 6.78 -5.31
C VAL A 74 2.89 6.65 -6.82
N VAL A 75 4.02 6.43 -7.50
CA VAL A 75 4.06 6.18 -8.94
C VAL A 75 4.60 4.78 -9.17
N GLU A 76 3.75 3.88 -9.66
CA GLU A 76 4.12 2.51 -10.01
C GLU A 76 3.98 2.30 -11.52
N ASN A 77 4.90 1.53 -12.10
CA ASN A 77 4.85 1.19 -13.52
C ASN A 77 3.81 0.08 -13.81
N ASN A 78 3.47 -0.70 -12.79
CA ASN A 78 2.58 -1.86 -12.90
C ASN A 78 1.39 -1.67 -11.95
N LEU A 79 0.17 -1.80 -12.48
CA LEU A 79 -1.06 -1.54 -11.73
C LEU A 79 -1.39 -2.66 -10.74
N GLU A 80 -0.93 -3.89 -10.98
CA GLU A 80 -1.04 -5.00 -10.03
C GLU A 80 -0.21 -4.72 -8.77
N VAL A 81 0.91 -4.02 -8.89
CA VAL A 81 1.69 -3.52 -7.75
C VAL A 81 0.92 -2.45 -6.99
N LEU A 82 0.36 -1.46 -7.69
CA LEU A 82 -0.45 -0.41 -7.07
C LEU A 82 -1.68 -0.99 -6.36
N ALA A 83 -2.40 -1.90 -7.01
CA ALA A 83 -3.53 -2.63 -6.43
C ALA A 83 -3.12 -3.36 -5.14
N ARG A 84 -1.93 -3.95 -5.11
CA ARG A 84 -1.39 -4.62 -3.91
C ARG A 84 -1.08 -3.62 -2.81
N HIS A 85 -0.57 -2.43 -3.12
CA HIS A 85 -0.40 -1.36 -2.13
C HIS A 85 -1.73 -1.00 -1.49
N LEU A 86 -2.78 -0.79 -2.30
CA LEU A 86 -4.12 -0.47 -1.82
C LEU A 86 -4.62 -1.57 -0.87
N LEU A 87 -4.54 -2.84 -1.27
CA LEU A 87 -4.98 -3.97 -0.45
C LEU A 87 -4.24 -4.04 0.90
N LEU A 88 -2.91 -4.01 0.87
CA LEU A 88 -2.08 -4.17 2.06
C LEU A 88 -2.22 -2.98 3.03
N LEU A 89 -2.32 -1.76 2.50
CA LEU A 89 -2.56 -0.57 3.30
C LEU A 89 -3.98 -0.56 3.88
N SER A 90 -5.00 -0.99 3.14
CA SER A 90 -6.37 -1.14 3.68
C SER A 90 -6.40 -2.11 4.86
N ILE A 91 -5.73 -3.27 4.76
CA ILE A 91 -5.61 -4.21 5.88
C ILE A 91 -4.91 -3.54 7.06
N ALA A 92 -3.78 -2.88 6.82
CA ALA A 92 -3.01 -2.21 7.87
C ALA A 92 -3.85 -1.14 8.61
N LEU A 93 -4.71 -0.44 7.88
CA LEU A 93 -5.53 0.68 8.37
C LEU A 93 -6.93 0.27 8.85
N GLU A 94 -7.31 -1.00 8.70
CA GLU A 94 -8.59 -1.54 9.16
C GLU A 94 -8.83 -1.19 10.65
N PRO A 95 -10.02 -0.74 11.06
CA PRO A 95 -10.29 -0.44 12.46
C PRO A 95 -10.10 -1.67 13.35
N GLN A 96 -9.51 -1.49 14.53
CA GLN A 96 -9.25 -2.59 15.47
C GLN A 96 -10.54 -3.31 15.94
N VAL A 97 -11.69 -2.61 15.88
CA VAL A 97 -13.01 -3.18 16.17
C VAL A 97 -13.45 -4.19 15.11
N SER A 98 -13.04 -4.00 13.86
CA SER A 98 -13.36 -4.89 12.73
C SER A 98 -12.39 -6.05 12.62
N LEU A 99 -11.10 -5.82 12.87
CA LEU A 99 -10.04 -6.81 12.75
C LEU A 99 -8.95 -6.58 13.80
N GLY A 100 -8.71 -7.58 14.65
CA GLY A 100 -7.72 -7.50 15.71
C GLY A 100 -6.29 -7.35 15.17
N LEU A 101 -5.34 -6.87 15.98
CA LEU A 101 -3.95 -6.66 15.52
C LEU A 101 -3.28 -7.96 15.05
N GLN A 102 -3.52 -9.07 15.76
CA GLN A 102 -2.99 -10.37 15.39
C GLN A 102 -3.58 -10.85 14.06
N GLU A 103 -4.91 -10.89 13.96
CA GLU A 103 -5.63 -11.29 12.74
C GLU A 103 -5.22 -10.45 11.54
N LYS A 104 -5.08 -9.12 11.72
CA LYS A 104 -4.58 -8.19 10.71
C LYS A 104 -3.18 -8.56 10.25
N THR A 105 -2.28 -8.89 11.17
CA THR A 105 -0.90 -9.25 10.85
C THR A 105 -0.85 -10.58 10.09
N GLU A 106 -1.62 -11.58 10.53
CA GLU A 106 -1.70 -12.88 9.86
C GLU A 106 -2.29 -12.76 8.46
N LEU A 107 -3.41 -12.03 8.31
CA LEU A 107 -4.04 -11.76 7.02
C LEU A 107 -3.12 -10.98 6.08
N PHE A 108 -2.43 -9.95 6.59
CA PHE A 108 -1.47 -9.17 5.83
C PHE A 108 -0.37 -10.07 5.28
N LEU A 109 0.29 -10.86 6.14
CA LEU A 109 1.39 -11.73 5.73
C LEU A 109 0.95 -12.84 4.78
N GLU A 110 -0.25 -13.38 4.99
CA GLU A 110 -0.82 -14.39 4.11
C GLU A 110 -1.06 -13.86 2.69
N LEU A 111 -1.76 -12.72 2.56
CA LEU A 111 -2.05 -12.11 1.25
C LEU A 111 -0.80 -11.52 0.58
N PHE A 112 0.16 -11.09 1.40
CA PHE A 112 1.42 -10.57 0.91
C PHE A 112 2.29 -11.65 0.28
N GLY A 113 2.33 -12.83 0.90
CA GLY A 113 3.36 -13.82 0.63
C GLY A 113 2.92 -15.07 -0.09
N ASN A 114 1.69 -15.52 0.12
CA ASN A 114 1.31 -16.85 -0.31
C ASN A 114 0.63 -16.80 -1.67
N SER A 115 0.98 -17.77 -2.52
CA SER A 115 0.27 -18.02 -3.78
C SER A 115 -1.09 -18.70 -3.55
N LEU A 116 -1.21 -19.46 -2.46
CA LEU A 116 -2.44 -20.10 -2.02
C LEU A 116 -2.82 -19.55 -0.65
N ILE A 117 -4.09 -19.17 -0.51
CA ILE A 117 -4.62 -18.56 0.71
C ILE A 117 -5.78 -19.39 1.25
N ARG A 118 -6.02 -19.27 2.55
CA ARG A 118 -7.12 -19.92 3.27
C ARG A 118 -8.46 -19.31 2.87
N PRO A 119 -9.57 -20.06 3.03
CA PRO A 119 -10.91 -19.58 2.69
C PRO A 119 -11.26 -18.22 3.31
N GLN A 120 -10.87 -17.98 4.56
CA GLN A 120 -11.12 -16.71 5.26
C GLN A 120 -10.39 -15.52 4.61
N ALA A 121 -9.13 -15.68 4.22
CA ALA A 121 -8.38 -14.65 3.52
C ALA A 121 -8.94 -14.42 2.10
N SER A 122 -9.39 -15.48 1.43
CA SER A 122 -10.09 -15.37 0.14
C SER A 122 -11.41 -14.60 0.27
N GLU A 123 -12.20 -14.86 1.30
CA GLU A 123 -13.45 -14.14 1.56
C GLU A 123 -13.19 -12.64 1.81
N TYR A 124 -12.18 -12.31 2.62
CA TYR A 124 -11.76 -10.92 2.81
C TYR A 124 -11.35 -10.28 1.49
N LEU A 125 -10.50 -10.95 0.69
CA LEU A 125 -10.05 -10.44 -0.60
C LEU A 125 -11.23 -10.20 -1.55
N GLN A 126 -12.21 -11.11 -1.60
CA GLN A 126 -13.41 -10.95 -2.43
C GLN A 126 -14.26 -9.75 -1.99
N ARG A 127 -14.47 -9.56 -0.68
CA ARG A 127 -15.19 -8.41 -0.13
C ARG A 127 -14.48 -7.11 -0.46
N THR A 128 -13.19 -7.01 -0.13
CA THR A 128 -12.37 -5.83 -0.38
C THR A 128 -12.27 -5.52 -1.88
N SER A 129 -12.22 -6.54 -2.74
CA SER A 129 -12.23 -6.35 -4.20
C SER A 129 -13.55 -5.75 -4.70
N ASN A 130 -14.69 -6.13 -4.14
CA ASN A 130 -15.98 -5.50 -4.47
C ASN A 130 -15.99 -4.02 -4.08
N ASP A 131 -15.45 -3.69 -2.89
CA ASP A 131 -15.33 -2.30 -2.45
C ASP A 131 -14.38 -1.51 -3.37
N PHE A 132 -13.21 -2.07 -3.70
CA PHE A 132 -12.26 -1.42 -4.60
C PHE A 132 -12.81 -1.16 -6.00
N ILE A 133 -13.59 -2.08 -6.57
CA ILE A 133 -14.30 -1.86 -7.85
C ILE A 133 -15.19 -0.62 -7.76
N ARG A 134 -15.94 -0.46 -6.67
CA ARG A 134 -16.78 0.73 -6.44
C ARG A 134 -15.92 1.97 -6.26
N MET A 135 -14.88 1.91 -5.44
CA MET A 135 -14.00 3.05 -5.17
C MET A 135 -13.31 3.61 -6.44
N VAL A 136 -12.90 2.76 -7.39
CA VAL A 136 -12.27 3.24 -8.62
C VAL A 136 -13.26 3.81 -9.65
N THR A 137 -14.55 3.46 -9.50
CA THR A 137 -15.63 3.93 -10.39
C THR A 137 -16.46 5.08 -9.80
N ASP A 138 -16.47 5.22 -8.48
CA ASP A 138 -17.22 6.20 -7.70
C ASP A 138 -16.29 6.81 -6.63
N PHE A 139 -15.87 8.06 -6.85
CA PHE A 139 -14.97 8.77 -5.96
C PHE A 139 -15.64 9.24 -4.67
N ASP A 140 -16.96 9.47 -4.67
CA ASP A 140 -17.70 9.83 -3.46
C ASP A 140 -17.74 8.61 -2.51
N TYR A 141 -17.90 7.40 -3.06
CA TYR A 141 -17.80 6.15 -2.29
C TYR A 141 -16.40 5.95 -1.70
N LEU A 142 -15.34 6.26 -2.46
CA LEU A 142 -13.97 6.19 -1.97
C LEU A 142 -13.72 7.16 -0.81
N GLU A 143 -14.15 8.42 -0.95
CA GLU A 143 -13.97 9.43 0.09
C GLU A 143 -14.72 9.05 1.39
N ASP A 144 -15.91 8.47 1.30
CA ASP A 144 -16.65 7.98 2.47
C ASP A 144 -15.95 6.79 3.17
N LYS A 145 -15.48 5.81 2.40
CA LYS A 145 -14.98 4.53 2.96
C LYS A 145 -13.51 4.55 3.31
N LEU A 146 -12.67 5.20 2.52
CA LEU A 146 -11.22 5.18 2.67
C LEU A 146 -10.58 6.53 2.25
N PRO A 147 -10.88 7.63 2.97
CA PRO A 147 -10.46 9.00 2.61
C PRO A 147 -8.94 9.22 2.64
N ILE A 148 -8.17 8.25 3.13
CA ILE A 148 -6.71 8.30 3.12
C ILE A 148 -6.11 8.02 1.74
N PHE A 149 -6.88 7.44 0.82
CA PHE A 149 -6.47 7.20 -0.55
C PHE A 149 -7.03 8.27 -1.48
N ASP A 150 -6.16 8.78 -2.35
CA ASP A 150 -6.52 9.65 -3.46
C ASP A 150 -6.03 9.00 -4.75
N ILE A 151 -6.97 8.69 -5.64
CA ILE A 151 -6.70 8.08 -6.96
C ILE A 151 -7.09 9.02 -8.10
N THR A 152 -7.36 10.29 -7.82
CA THR A 152 -7.81 11.28 -8.83
C THR A 152 -6.79 11.52 -9.93
N GLN A 153 -5.51 11.24 -9.66
CA GLN A 153 -4.41 11.36 -10.62
C GLN A 153 -4.32 10.17 -11.60
N LEU A 154 -5.08 9.08 -11.38
CA LEU A 154 -5.12 7.95 -12.30
C LEU A 154 -5.98 8.27 -13.52
N LYS A 155 -5.44 7.96 -14.70
CA LYS A 155 -6.15 8.06 -15.98
C LYS A 155 -7.32 7.08 -16.00
N PHE A 156 -8.35 7.37 -16.80
CA PHE A 156 -9.50 6.47 -17.00
C PHE A 156 -9.07 5.04 -17.34
N LYS A 157 -8.13 4.88 -18.30
CA LYS A 157 -7.58 3.56 -18.67
C LYS A 157 -6.93 2.82 -17.50
N GLU A 158 -6.25 3.53 -16.60
CA GLU A 158 -5.60 2.91 -15.43
C GLU A 158 -6.65 2.44 -14.42
N ARG A 159 -7.73 3.20 -14.25
CA ARG A 159 -8.87 2.81 -13.41
C ARG A 159 -9.62 1.61 -13.97
N ASP A 160 -9.85 1.54 -15.28
CA ASP A 160 -10.46 0.38 -15.94
C ASP A 160 -9.63 -0.89 -15.75
N LEU A 161 -8.29 -0.77 -15.84
CA LEU A 161 -7.37 -1.87 -15.60
C LEU A 161 -7.37 -2.31 -14.12
N LEU A 162 -7.38 -1.38 -13.18
CA LEU A 162 -7.54 -1.69 -11.75
C LEU A 162 -8.86 -2.40 -11.48
N GLU A 163 -9.97 -1.93 -12.05
CA GLU A 163 -11.27 -2.60 -11.94
C GLU A 163 -11.19 -4.05 -12.46
N GLY A 164 -10.48 -4.28 -13.57
CA GLY A 164 -10.19 -5.61 -14.10
C GLY A 164 -9.41 -6.51 -13.12
N ILE A 165 -8.35 -5.97 -12.50
CA ILE A 165 -7.56 -6.68 -11.47
C ILE A 165 -8.44 -7.07 -10.28
N PHE A 166 -9.29 -6.16 -9.80
CA PHE A 166 -10.17 -6.46 -8.67
C PHE A 166 -11.28 -7.44 -9.04
N LYS A 167 -11.82 -7.39 -10.27
CA LYS A 167 -12.75 -8.41 -10.78
C LYS A 167 -12.10 -9.79 -10.83
N PHE A 168 -10.82 -9.85 -11.17
CA PHE A 168 -10.03 -11.08 -11.13
C PHE A 168 -9.88 -11.60 -9.70
N TRP A 169 -9.45 -10.76 -8.75
CA TRP A 169 -9.31 -11.14 -7.32
C TRP A 169 -10.62 -11.57 -6.66
N ARG A 170 -11.74 -10.98 -7.09
CA ARG A 170 -13.08 -11.37 -6.63
C ARG A 170 -13.46 -12.78 -7.09
N ASN A 171 -12.87 -13.30 -8.17
CA ASN A 171 -13.21 -14.62 -8.66
C ASN A 171 -12.43 -15.69 -7.89
N SER A 172 -13.15 -16.56 -7.18
CA SER A 172 -12.57 -17.68 -6.42
C SER A 172 -12.56 -19.01 -7.18
N ASP A 173 -13.02 -19.05 -8.44
CA ASP A 173 -13.00 -20.28 -9.24
C ASP A 173 -11.55 -20.68 -9.59
N PRO A 174 -11.04 -21.81 -9.05
CA PRO A 174 -9.66 -22.26 -9.32
C PRO A 174 -9.44 -22.63 -10.79
N LYS A 175 -10.49 -22.84 -11.59
CA LYS A 175 -10.36 -23.09 -13.03
C LYS A 175 -9.95 -21.85 -13.81
N PHE A 176 -10.23 -20.66 -13.28
CA PHE A 176 -9.92 -19.40 -13.94
C PHE A 176 -8.41 -19.13 -13.93
N PHE A 177 -7.74 -19.50 -12.84
CA PHE A 177 -6.29 -19.36 -12.71
C PHE A 177 -5.71 -20.44 -11.79
N ASP A 178 -5.06 -21.42 -12.40
CA ASP A 178 -4.41 -22.52 -11.69
C ASP A 178 -2.92 -22.21 -11.46
N ILE A 179 -2.62 -21.56 -10.33
CA ILE A 179 -1.26 -21.14 -9.98
C ILE A 179 -0.26 -22.30 -9.95
N CYS A 180 -0.71 -23.52 -9.66
CA CYS A 180 0.15 -24.71 -9.64
C CYS A 180 0.71 -25.08 -11.03
N LYS A 181 0.14 -24.55 -12.12
CA LYS A 181 0.67 -24.73 -13.47
C LYS A 181 1.74 -23.70 -13.87
N PHE A 182 1.94 -22.67 -13.05
CA PHE A 182 2.84 -21.54 -13.35
C PHE A 182 4.03 -21.47 -12.39
N TRP A 183 4.27 -22.52 -11.62
CA TRP A 183 5.39 -22.69 -10.70
C TRP A 183 6.23 -23.90 -11.11
#